data_AF-A0A969ZAP3-F1
#
_entry.id   AF-A0A969ZAP3-F1
#
_cell.length_a   1.000
_cell.length_b   1.000
_cell.length_c   1.000
_cell.angle_alpha   90.00
_cell.angle_beta   90.00
_cell.angle_gamma   90.00
#
_symmetry.space_group_name_H-M   'P 1'
#
loop_
_entity.id
_entity.type
_entity.pdbx_description
1 polymer ?
#
loop_
_entity_poly.entity_id
_entity_poly.type
_entity_poly.pdbx_seq_one_letter_code
_entity_poly.pdbx_strand_id
1 'polypeptide(L)'
;MSLSFDLSDLFRITTKEEKKERERAFFKRVFPLGEEQKEKVISFLKGTIVNKKQDETVCLFSYISLYDALTTEETGKRNRKFNIWKKSIFIKEEDKLTVYALVLLNQELETLEDFPDEKEVAVRAEKLRVELSG
;
A
#
# COMPACT_ATOMS: atom_id res chain seq x y z
N MET A 1 30.85 41.46 11.49
CA MET A 1 30.69 40.04 11.12
C MET A 1 29.27 39.86 10.61
N SER A 2 29.10 39.78 9.29
CA SER A 2 27.79 39.56 8.66
C SER A 2 27.53 38.06 8.63
N LEU A 3 26.54 37.59 9.39
CA LEU A 3 25.98 36.25 9.21
C LEU A 3 25.03 36.32 8.01
N SER A 4 25.53 35.99 6.82
CA SER A 4 24.67 35.72 5.68
C SER A 4 23.95 34.39 5.94
N PHE A 5 22.74 34.46 6.48
CA PHE A 5 21.84 33.33 6.48
C PHE A 5 21.34 33.14 5.04
N ASP A 6 21.98 32.22 4.32
CA ASP A 6 21.66 31.93 2.93
C ASP A 6 20.32 31.17 2.87
N LEU A 7 19.29 31.82 2.32
CA LEU A 7 17.98 31.21 2.08
C LEU A 7 18.07 30.00 1.13
N SER A 8 19.19 29.82 0.42
CA SER A 8 19.48 28.64 -0.40
C SER A 8 19.52 27.34 0.41
N ASP A 9 19.88 27.40 1.70
CA ASP A 9 19.88 26.22 2.58
C ASP A 9 18.45 25.80 2.97
N LEU A 10 17.47 26.71 2.92
CA LEU A 10 16.05 26.39 3.11
C LEU A 10 15.44 25.68 1.89
N PHE A 11 16.02 25.88 0.69
CA PHE A 11 15.60 25.27 -0.57
C PHE A 11 16.46 24.09 -1.02
N ARG A 12 17.32 23.55 -0.13
CA ARG A 12 18.02 22.27 -0.31
C ARG A 12 17.04 21.10 -0.15
N ILE A 13 15.95 21.17 -0.89
CA ILE A 13 14.79 20.30 -0.89
C ILE A 13 15.21 19.02 -1.60
N THR A 14 15.66 18.03 -0.81
CA THR A 14 15.99 16.66 -1.21
C THR A 14 17.00 16.56 -2.35
N THR A 15 18.24 16.23 -2.00
CA THR A 15 19.20 15.77 -3.02
C THR A 15 18.64 14.56 -3.78
N LYS A 16 19.10 14.34 -5.02
CA LYS A 16 18.70 13.15 -5.80
C LYS A 16 19.01 11.85 -5.04
N GLU A 17 20.05 11.84 -4.21
CA GLU A 17 20.36 10.71 -3.33
C GLU A 17 19.30 10.52 -2.23
N GLU A 18 18.94 11.57 -1.48
CA GLU A 18 17.93 11.48 -0.42
C GLU A 18 16.57 11.01 -0.96
N LYS A 19 16.21 11.45 -2.17
CA LYS A 19 14.97 10.97 -2.83
C LYS A 19 15.04 9.46 -3.08
N LYS A 20 16.14 8.96 -3.63
CA LYS A 20 16.34 7.52 -3.90
C LYS A 20 16.35 6.70 -2.61
N GLU A 21 16.95 7.21 -1.54
CA GLU A 21 16.95 6.54 -0.24
C GLU A 21 15.54 6.42 0.33
N ARG A 22 14.74 7.50 0.26
CA ARG A 22 13.35 7.48 0.69
C ARG A 22 12.51 6.51 -0.15
N GLU A 23 12.71 6.49 -1.47
CA GLU A 23 12.02 5.55 -2.36
C GLU A 23 12.37 4.10 -2.03
N ARG A 24 13.66 3.79 -1.80
CA ARG A 24 14.09 2.44 -1.39
C ARG A 24 13.54 2.03 -0.03
N ALA A 25 13.58 2.94 0.94
CA ALA A 25 13.03 2.68 2.28
C ALA A 25 11.52 2.45 2.23
N PHE A 26 10.80 3.25 1.43
CA PHE A 26 9.37 3.07 1.18
C PHE A 26 9.09 1.74 0.51
N PHE A 27 9.83 1.41 -0.55
CA PHE A 27 9.67 0.17 -1.29
C PHE A 27 9.88 -1.06 -0.37
N LYS A 28 10.97 -1.09 0.41
CA LYS A 28 11.24 -2.17 1.35
C LYS A 28 10.17 -2.29 2.45
N ARG A 29 9.54 -1.18 2.83
CA ARG A 29 8.42 -1.20 3.79
C ARG A 29 7.18 -1.87 3.21
N VAL A 30 6.85 -1.61 1.94
CA VAL A 30 5.62 -2.12 1.31
C VAL A 30 5.80 -3.52 0.71
N PHE A 31 7.00 -3.82 0.23
CA PHE A 31 7.38 -5.09 -0.38
C PHE A 31 8.64 -5.62 0.31
N PRO A 32 8.53 -6.13 1.55
CA PRO A 32 9.67 -6.62 2.33
C PRO A 32 10.41 -7.78 1.64
N LEU A 33 9.71 -8.56 0.81
CA LEU A 33 10.27 -9.68 0.05
C LEU A 33 10.76 -9.26 -1.36
N GLY A 34 10.78 -7.95 -1.66
CA GLY A 34 11.40 -7.41 -2.86
C GLY A 34 10.49 -7.32 -4.09
N GLU A 35 11.10 -7.15 -5.27
CA GLU A 35 10.38 -6.90 -6.54
C GLU A 35 9.49 -8.08 -6.95
N GLU A 36 9.90 -9.31 -6.66
CA GLU A 36 9.10 -10.51 -6.97
C GLU A 36 7.77 -10.51 -6.20
N GLN A 37 7.74 -10.03 -4.95
CA GLN A 37 6.49 -9.84 -4.21
C GLN A 37 5.57 -8.85 -4.92
N LYS A 38 6.14 -7.73 -5.37
CA LYS A 38 5.39 -6.70 -6.10
C LYS A 38 4.81 -7.27 -7.40
N GLU A 39 5.57 -8.06 -8.14
CA GLU A 39 5.10 -8.73 -9.37
C GLU A 39 3.96 -9.71 -9.07
N LYS A 40 4.06 -10.50 -8.00
CA LYS A 40 2.95 -11.38 -7.55
C LYS A 40 1.71 -10.60 -7.18
N VAL A 41 1.84 -9.50 -6.44
CA VAL A 41 0.72 -8.60 -6.11
C VAL A 41 0.08 -8.03 -7.38
N ILE A 42 0.89 -7.55 -8.33
CA ILE A 42 0.38 -7.03 -9.62
C ILE A 42 -0.39 -8.12 -10.38
N SER A 43 0.18 -9.32 -10.47
CA SER A 43 -0.44 -10.46 -11.16
C SER A 43 -1.77 -10.85 -10.51
N PHE A 44 -1.80 -10.92 -9.18
CA PHE A 44 -3.01 -11.17 -8.40
C PHE A 44 -4.09 -10.11 -8.67
N LEU A 45 -3.74 -8.83 -8.57
CA LEU A 45 -4.69 -7.72 -8.77
C LEU A 45 -5.28 -7.73 -10.19
N LYS A 46 -4.47 -8.08 -11.21
CA LYS A 46 -4.94 -8.26 -12.60
C LYS A 46 -5.92 -9.43 -12.76
N GLY A 47 -5.67 -10.54 -12.06
CA GLY A 47 -6.50 -11.73 -12.14
C GLY A 47 -7.84 -11.58 -11.41
N THR A 48 -7.80 -10.94 -10.24
CA THR A 48 -8.87 -11.05 -9.23
C THR A 48 -9.84 -9.88 -9.21
N ILE A 49 -9.37 -8.64 -9.47
CA ILE A 49 -10.26 -7.48 -9.37
C ILE A 49 -11.37 -7.60 -10.42
N VAL A 50 -12.61 -7.54 -9.92
CA VAL A 50 -13.83 -8.00 -10.63
C VAL A 50 -14.04 -7.21 -11.92
N ASN A 51 -13.59 -5.96 -11.93
CA ASN A 51 -13.71 -5.07 -13.08
C ASN A 51 -12.37 -4.93 -13.80
N LYS A 52 -12.12 -5.82 -14.78
CA LYS A 52 -10.94 -5.82 -15.68
C LYS A 52 -10.70 -4.52 -16.49
N LYS A 53 -11.56 -3.50 -16.30
CA LYS A 53 -11.40 -2.14 -16.85
C LYS A 53 -10.70 -1.17 -15.89
N GLN A 54 -10.46 -1.56 -14.64
CA GLN A 54 -9.66 -0.73 -13.74
C GLN A 54 -8.19 -0.78 -14.12
N ASP A 55 -7.58 0.40 -14.11
CA ASP A 55 -6.17 0.56 -14.43
C ASP A 55 -5.31 -0.13 -13.36
N GLU A 56 -4.37 -0.96 -13.79
CA GLU A 56 -3.42 -1.68 -12.94
C GLU A 56 -2.71 -0.76 -11.95
N THR A 57 -2.30 0.42 -12.41
CA THR A 57 -1.61 1.43 -11.60
C THR A 57 -2.49 1.90 -10.47
N VAL A 58 -3.80 2.03 -10.71
CA VAL A 58 -4.78 2.45 -9.71
C VAL A 58 -4.98 1.36 -8.66
N CYS A 59 -5.09 0.10 -9.09
CA CYS A 59 -5.21 -1.04 -8.17
C CYS A 59 -3.95 -1.19 -7.30
N LEU A 60 -2.77 -1.12 -7.91
CA LEU A 60 -1.50 -1.17 -7.20
C LEU A 60 -1.33 0.03 -6.25
N PHE A 61 -1.71 1.23 -6.68
CA PHE A 61 -1.69 2.41 -5.82
C PHE A 61 -2.59 2.26 -4.60
N SER A 62 -3.77 1.66 -4.79
CA SER A 62 -4.69 1.35 -3.70
C SER A 62 -4.07 0.38 -2.68
N TYR A 63 -3.47 -0.72 -3.17
CA TYR A 63 -2.74 -1.67 -2.33
C TYR A 63 -1.63 -0.98 -1.53
N ILE A 64 -0.75 -0.23 -2.20
CA ILE A 64 0.38 0.48 -1.58
C ILE A 64 -0.11 1.46 -0.52
N SER A 65 -1.16 2.24 -0.84
CA SER A 65 -1.72 3.25 0.07
C SER A 65 -2.28 2.62 1.34
N LEU A 66 -2.93 1.47 1.22
CA LEU A 66 -3.46 0.74 2.37
C LEU A 66 -2.34 0.09 3.18
N TYR A 67 -1.38 -0.57 2.54
CA TYR A 67 -0.24 -1.18 3.22
C TYR A 67 0.55 -0.13 4.02
N ASP A 68 0.80 1.04 3.43
CA ASP A 68 1.45 2.16 4.10
C ASP A 68 0.61 2.71 5.27
N ALA A 69 -0.72 2.76 5.12
CA ALA A 69 -1.60 3.16 6.21
C ALA A 69 -1.47 2.20 7.40
N LEU A 70 -1.57 0.89 7.16
CA LEU A 70 -1.58 -0.13 8.21
C LEU A 70 -0.22 -0.34 8.87
N THR A 71 0.89 -0.10 8.15
CA THR A 71 2.26 -0.15 8.69
C THR A 71 2.70 1.16 9.36
N THR A 72 1.91 2.23 9.29
CA THR A 72 2.23 3.49 9.99
C THR A 72 2.07 3.26 11.51
N GLU A 73 3.14 3.43 12.28
CA GLU A 73 3.14 3.23 13.74
C GLU A 73 2.25 4.24 14.49
N GLU A 74 2.33 5.50 14.11
CA GLU A 74 1.57 6.59 14.73
C GLU A 74 0.06 6.42 14.51
N THR A 75 -0.69 6.08 15.56
CA THR A 75 -2.12 5.72 15.48
C THR A 75 -2.99 6.81 14.84
N GLY A 76 -2.77 8.08 15.19
CA GLY A 76 -3.53 9.20 14.61
C GLY A 76 -3.33 9.31 13.09
N LYS A 77 -2.07 9.17 12.65
CA LYS A 77 -1.70 9.21 11.23
C LYS A 77 -2.17 7.97 10.47
N ARG A 78 -2.06 6.78 11.07
CA ARG A 78 -2.63 5.52 10.56
C ARG A 78 -4.12 5.68 10.29
N ASN A 79 -4.90 6.09 11.30
CA ASN A 79 -6.35 6.24 11.18
C ASN A 79 -6.72 7.25 10.10
N ARG A 80 -5.98 8.36 10.01
CA ARG A 80 -6.19 9.35 8.94
C ARG A 80 -5.94 8.76 7.56
N LYS A 81 -4.79 8.10 7.33
CA LYS A 81 -4.46 7.48 6.04
C LYS A 81 -5.46 6.40 5.65
N PHE A 82 -5.81 5.52 6.60
CA PHE A 82 -6.80 4.47 6.38
C PHE A 82 -8.16 5.05 6.02
N ASN A 83 -8.62 6.10 6.72
CA ASN A 83 -9.88 6.76 6.39
C ASN A 83 -9.85 7.46 5.02
N ILE A 84 -8.72 8.03 4.62
CA ILE A 84 -8.54 8.61 3.27
C ILE A 84 -8.66 7.50 2.22
N TRP A 85 -7.96 6.38 2.41
CA TRP A 85 -8.04 5.23 1.52
C TRP A 85 -9.46 4.66 1.44
N LYS A 86 -10.10 4.45 2.60
CA LYS A 86 -11.47 3.92 2.72
C LYS A 86 -12.48 4.79 1.98
N LYS A 87 -12.33 6.12 2.01
CA LYS A 87 -13.21 7.07 1.32
C LYS A 87 -12.81 7.34 -0.13
N SER A 88 -11.68 6.81 -0.59
CA SER A 88 -11.20 7.07 -1.94
C SER A 88 -12.09 6.41 -2.99
N ILE A 89 -12.19 7.02 -4.17
CA ILE A 89 -12.95 6.49 -5.32
C ILE A 89 -12.07 5.70 -6.30
N PHE A 90 -10.81 5.45 -5.93
CA PHE A 90 -9.82 4.84 -6.81
C PHE A 90 -10.19 3.40 -7.17
N ILE A 91 -10.72 2.66 -6.21
CA ILE A 91 -11.22 1.30 -6.42
C ILE A 91 -12.68 1.24 -5.97
N LYS A 92 -13.46 0.33 -6.57
CA LYS A 92 -14.86 0.16 -6.21
C LYS A 92 -14.97 -0.43 -4.81
N GLU A 93 -16.08 -0.15 -4.14
CA GLU A 93 -16.36 -0.70 -2.80
C GLU A 93 -16.29 -2.24 -2.78
N GLU A 94 -16.79 -2.91 -3.81
CA GLU A 94 -16.72 -4.38 -3.93
C GLU A 94 -15.28 -4.93 -3.94
N ASP A 95 -14.35 -4.20 -4.54
CA ASP A 95 -12.94 -4.59 -4.65
C ASP A 95 -12.11 -4.10 -3.44
N LYS A 96 -12.60 -3.15 -2.63
CA LYS A 96 -11.89 -2.66 -1.44
C LYS A 96 -11.62 -3.74 -0.43
N LEU A 97 -12.58 -4.62 -0.20
CA LEU A 97 -12.42 -5.73 0.74
C LEU A 97 -11.39 -6.75 0.25
N THR A 98 -11.33 -7.00 -1.06
CA THR A 98 -10.31 -7.85 -1.68
C THR A 98 -8.90 -7.27 -1.50
N VAL A 99 -8.72 -5.98 -1.80
CA VAL A 99 -7.43 -5.29 -1.59
C VAL A 99 -7.05 -5.28 -0.11
N TYR A 100 -8.03 -5.05 0.78
CA TYR A 100 -7.77 -5.07 2.21
C TYR A 100 -7.35 -6.45 2.72
N ALA A 101 -8.06 -7.50 2.31
CA ALA A 101 -7.71 -8.87 2.62
C ALA A 101 -6.29 -9.21 2.13
N LEU A 102 -5.96 -8.87 0.89
CA LEU A 102 -4.64 -9.12 0.32
C LEU A 102 -3.52 -8.42 1.11
N VAL A 103 -3.73 -7.17 1.53
CA VAL A 103 -2.75 -6.42 2.33
C VAL A 103 -2.53 -7.10 3.69
N LEU A 104 -3.60 -7.49 4.39
CA LEU A 104 -3.46 -8.14 5.70
C LEU A 104 -2.70 -9.46 5.60
N LEU A 105 -3.03 -10.30 4.61
CA LEU A 105 -2.32 -11.55 4.37
C LEU A 105 -0.84 -11.30 3.99
N ASN A 106 -0.56 -10.25 3.21
CA ASN A 106 0.82 -9.89 2.86
C ASN A 106 1.63 -9.26 4.01
N GLN A 107 0.99 -8.77 5.07
CA GLN A 107 1.69 -8.30 6.27
C GLN A 107 2.17 -9.46 7.14
N GLU A 108 1.49 -10.61 7.06
CA GLU A 108 1.82 -11.85 7.75
C GLU A 108 2.69 -12.78 6.90
N LEU A 109 3.02 -12.38 5.67
CA LEU A 109 3.77 -13.18 4.71
C LEU A 109 5.25 -13.29 5.08
N GLU A 110 5.70 -14.50 5.38
CA GLU A 110 7.11 -14.78 5.71
C GLU A 110 7.95 -15.13 4.47
N THR A 111 7.36 -15.85 3.51
CA THR A 111 8.04 -16.27 2.28
C THR A 111 7.17 -16.04 1.05
N LEU A 112 7.77 -16.01 -0.15
CA LEU A 112 7.01 -15.89 -1.40
C LEU A 112 6.26 -17.18 -1.77
N GLU A 113 6.62 -18.32 -1.19
CA GLU A 113 5.95 -19.60 -1.42
C GLU A 113 4.55 -19.60 -0.79
N ASP A 114 4.40 -18.89 0.33
CA ASP A 114 3.14 -18.72 1.07
C ASP A 114 2.28 -17.57 0.53
N PHE A 115 2.56 -17.07 -0.68
CA PHE A 115 1.79 -15.96 -1.25
C PHE A 115 0.34 -16.38 -1.43
N PRO A 116 -0.63 -15.60 -0.90
CA PRO A 116 -2.00 -16.04 -0.80
C PRO A 116 -2.66 -16.20 -2.17
N ASP A 117 -3.45 -17.25 -2.32
CA ASP A 117 -4.23 -17.48 -3.54
C ASP A 117 -5.57 -16.71 -3.56
N GLU A 118 -6.27 -16.74 -4.70
CA GLU A 118 -7.55 -16.03 -4.87
C GLU A 118 -8.61 -16.47 -3.86
N LYS A 119 -8.62 -17.76 -3.48
CA LYS A 119 -9.60 -18.32 -2.57
C LYS A 119 -9.33 -17.87 -1.15
N GLU A 120 -8.07 -17.86 -0.71
CA GLU A 120 -7.66 -17.39 0.61
C GLU A 120 -8.00 -15.90 0.78
N VAL A 121 -7.70 -15.09 -0.23
CA VAL A 121 -8.04 -13.66 -0.22
C VAL A 121 -9.56 -13.47 -0.20
N ALA A 122 -10.32 -14.22 -1.01
CA ALA A 122 -11.78 -14.13 -1.01
C ALA A 122 -12.39 -14.52 0.35
N VAL A 123 -11.90 -15.59 0.98
CA VAL A 123 -12.33 -15.99 2.33
C VAL A 123 -12.03 -14.90 3.35
N ARG A 124 -10.84 -14.28 3.29
CA ARG A 124 -10.50 -13.19 4.21
C ARG A 124 -11.32 -11.93 3.95
N ALA A 125 -11.59 -11.60 2.68
CA ALA A 125 -12.43 -10.46 2.29
C ALA A 125 -13.88 -10.62 2.82
N GLU A 126 -14.43 -11.83 2.74
CA GLU A 126 -15.77 -12.11 3.28
C GLU A 126 -15.80 -12.00 4.80
N LYS A 127 -14.78 -12.51 5.51
CA LYS A 127 -14.64 -12.31 6.97
C LYS A 127 -14.62 -10.82 7.32
N LEU A 128 -13.83 -10.03 6.61
CA LEU A 128 -13.76 -8.57 6.80
C LEU A 128 -15.12 -7.91 6.54
N ARG A 129 -15.88 -8.37 5.54
CA ARG A 129 -17.23 -7.86 5.26
C ARG A 129 -18.14 -8.00 6.48
N VAL A 130 -18.14 -9.18 7.11
CA VAL A 130 -18.93 -9.47 8.30
C VAL A 130 -18.45 -8.64 9.49
N GLU A 131 -17.13 -8.59 9.73
CA GLU A 131 -16.50 -7.82 10.82
C GLU A 131 -16.80 -6.32 10.75
N LEU A 132 -16.93 -5.75 9.53
CA LEU A 132 -17.19 -4.34 9.31
C LEU A 132 -18.68 -3.98 9.21
N SER A 133 -19.56 -4.98 9.10
CA SER A 133 -21.02 -4.78 9.02
C SER A 133 -21.74 -5.00 10.34
N GLY A 134 -21.10 -5.65 11.31
CA GLY A 134 -21.57 -5.81 12.70
C GLY A 134 -21.14 -4.64 13.57
#